data_AF-A0AAR2J1U5-F1
#
_entry.id   AF-A0AAR2J1U5-F1
#
_cell.length_a   1.000
_cell.length_b   1.000
_cell.length_c   1.000
_cell.angle_alpha   90.00
_cell.angle_beta   90.00
_cell.angle_gamma   90.00
#
_symmetry.space_group_name_H-M   'P 1'
#
loop_
_entity.id
_entity.type
_entity.pdbx_description
1 polymer ?
#
loop_
_entity_poly.entity_id
_entity_poly.type
_entity_poly.pdbx_seq_one_letter_code
_entity_poly.pdbx_strand_id
1 'polypeptide(L)'
;LLARIRRYSDVMALPDSFIQKQQLDASMADTFLEHLCLLDIDQEPITARNTSIICTIGPASHSVPKLQEMVKAGMDIARLNFSHGTHQYHSESIRNIREAVETLTSDPLYYRPVAIALDTKGPEIRTGLVHGHADGEVKLERGALVQVVTGEAERDGTDGAKVWMDYPSLPSCVHICYLLHIYKFSEIIFVNIGLPLTDISIMIMDKKR
;
A
#
# COMPACT_ATOMS: atom_id res chain seq x y z
N LEU A 1 -54.03 47.86 -2.37
CA LEU A 1 -54.06 46.57 -3.11
C LEU A 1 -52.74 45.84 -2.86
N LEU A 2 -52.77 44.67 -2.21
CA LEU A 2 -51.58 43.85 -1.98
C LEU A 2 -51.10 43.22 -3.31
N ALA A 3 -49.86 43.47 -3.69
CA ALA A 3 -49.19 42.72 -4.75
C ALA A 3 -48.64 41.41 -4.16
N ARG A 4 -49.14 40.27 -4.66
CA ARG A 4 -48.73 38.92 -4.25
C ARG A 4 -47.70 38.41 -5.25
N ILE A 5 -46.43 38.39 -4.88
CA ILE A 5 -45.36 37.76 -5.66
C ILE A 5 -45.60 36.24 -5.59
N ARG A 6 -45.98 35.62 -6.72
CA ARG A 6 -46.02 34.16 -6.85
C ARG A 6 -44.57 33.65 -6.89
N ARG A 7 -44.23 32.74 -5.98
CA ARG A 7 -43.00 31.96 -6.08
C ARG A 7 -43.06 31.16 -7.39
N TYR A 8 -41.91 31.10 -8.05
CA TYR A 8 -41.66 30.31 -9.26
C TYR A 8 -41.60 28.83 -8.87
N SER A 9 -42.71 28.23 -8.44
CA SER A 9 -42.77 26.80 -8.05
C SER A 9 -43.35 25.89 -9.12
N ASP A 10 -43.72 26.42 -10.29
CA ASP A 10 -44.20 25.62 -11.42
C ASP A 10 -43.20 25.70 -12.56
N VAL A 11 -41.98 25.18 -12.33
CA VAL A 11 -41.10 24.81 -13.43
C VAL A 11 -41.67 23.51 -13.97
N MET A 12 -42.18 23.59 -15.20
CA MET A 12 -42.63 22.44 -15.98
C MET A 12 -41.63 21.29 -15.84
N ALA A 13 -42.13 20.14 -15.42
CA ALA A 13 -41.41 18.88 -15.56
C ALA A 13 -41.19 18.65 -17.06
N LEU A 14 -40.05 19.14 -17.56
CA LEU A 14 -39.44 18.58 -18.75
C LEU A 14 -39.30 17.08 -18.47
N PRO A 15 -39.59 16.19 -19.45
CA PRO A 15 -39.30 14.78 -19.26
C PRO A 15 -37.83 14.69 -18.82
N ASP A 16 -37.56 13.90 -17.78
CA ASP A 16 -36.23 13.65 -17.21
C ASP A 16 -35.29 13.17 -18.33
N SER A 17 -34.81 14.10 -19.13
CA SER A 17 -33.68 13.89 -19.99
C SER A 17 -32.53 13.66 -19.04
N PHE A 18 -31.82 12.56 -19.30
CA PHE A 18 -30.74 12.01 -18.48
C PHE A 18 -29.61 13.05 -18.34
N ILE A 19 -29.78 14.04 -17.47
CA ILE A 19 -28.77 15.04 -17.16
C ILE A 19 -27.95 14.42 -16.04
N GLN A 20 -26.73 14.04 -16.39
CA GLN A 20 -25.76 13.57 -15.42
C GLN A 20 -25.46 14.68 -14.41
N LYS A 21 -26.00 14.57 -13.19
CA LYS A 21 -25.90 15.66 -12.21
C LYS A 21 -24.64 15.63 -11.38
N GLN A 22 -23.78 14.60 -11.41
CA GLN A 22 -22.45 14.64 -10.78
C GLN A 22 -22.46 15.11 -9.30
N GLN A 23 -23.45 14.68 -8.51
CA GLN A 23 -23.64 15.16 -7.12
C GLN A 23 -23.85 16.69 -7.00
N LEU A 24 -24.37 17.36 -8.04
CA LEU A 24 -24.56 18.82 -8.07
C LEU A 24 -25.42 19.31 -6.90
N ASP A 25 -26.50 18.60 -6.57
CA ASP A 25 -27.38 18.95 -5.46
C ASP A 25 -26.61 18.93 -4.12
N ALA A 26 -25.79 17.89 -3.89
CA ALA A 26 -24.90 17.82 -2.73
C ALA A 26 -23.79 18.89 -2.76
N SER A 27 -23.30 19.25 -3.94
CA SER A 27 -22.23 20.26 -4.09
C SER A 27 -22.70 21.69 -3.78
N MET A 28 -24.00 21.94 -3.89
CA MET A 28 -24.64 23.24 -3.64
C MET A 28 -25.15 23.38 -2.20
N ALA A 29 -24.91 22.40 -1.33
CA ALA A 29 -25.31 22.44 0.07
C ALA A 29 -24.65 23.58 0.85
N ASP A 30 -25.37 24.15 1.81
CA ASP A 30 -24.87 25.27 2.64
C ASP A 30 -23.88 24.80 3.72
N THR A 31 -23.93 23.52 4.07
CA THR A 31 -23.07 22.93 5.11
C THR A 31 -22.48 21.58 4.67
N PHE A 32 -21.36 21.21 5.28
CA PHE A 32 -20.75 19.90 5.04
C PHE A 32 -21.63 18.73 5.50
N LEU A 33 -22.41 18.90 6.58
CA LEU A 33 -23.32 17.85 7.03
C LEU A 33 -24.45 17.63 6.02
N GLU A 34 -25.01 18.71 5.49
CA GLU A 34 -26.03 18.65 4.44
C GLU A 34 -25.49 18.05 3.14
N HIS A 35 -24.27 18.41 2.74
CA HIS A 35 -23.57 17.76 1.63
C HIS A 35 -23.53 16.24 1.79
N LEU A 36 -23.13 15.73 2.97
CA LEU A 36 -23.10 14.29 3.24
C LEU A 36 -24.49 13.65 3.20
N CYS A 37 -25.52 14.35 3.67
CA CYS A 37 -26.90 13.87 3.62
C CYS A 37 -27.48 13.82 2.20
N LEU A 38 -26.96 14.65 1.29
CA LEU A 38 -27.41 14.77 -0.09
C LEU A 38 -26.62 13.88 -1.07
N LEU A 39 -25.61 13.13 -0.61
CA LEU A 39 -24.89 12.18 -1.46
C LEU A 39 -25.83 11.08 -1.96
N ASP A 40 -25.84 10.88 -3.27
CA ASP A 40 -26.79 9.99 -3.95
C ASP A 40 -26.07 8.95 -4.82
N ILE A 41 -26.29 7.67 -4.56
CA ILE A 41 -25.64 6.56 -5.28
C ILE A 41 -26.13 6.42 -6.73
N ASP A 42 -27.31 6.96 -7.04
CA ASP A 42 -27.91 6.87 -8.37
C ASP A 42 -27.39 7.98 -9.32
N GLN A 43 -26.60 8.93 -8.80
CA GLN A 43 -25.95 9.97 -9.62
C GLN A 43 -24.63 9.48 -10.22
N GLU A 44 -24.59 9.38 -11.55
CA GLU A 44 -23.39 8.95 -12.27
C GLU A 44 -22.25 9.99 -12.22
N PRO A 45 -20.99 9.56 -11.99
CA PRO A 45 -19.81 10.43 -11.98
C PRO A 45 -19.29 10.71 -13.39
N ILE A 46 -18.57 11.82 -13.59
CA ILE A 46 -17.94 12.15 -14.87
C ILE A 46 -17.03 11.04 -15.40
N THR A 47 -16.96 10.91 -16.73
CA THR A 47 -16.06 9.95 -17.39
C THR A 47 -14.59 10.19 -17.06
N ALA A 48 -14.20 11.46 -16.85
CA ALA A 48 -12.83 11.82 -16.52
C ALA A 48 -12.52 11.49 -15.05
N ARG A 49 -11.52 10.64 -14.84
CA ARG A 49 -11.02 10.31 -13.50
C ARG A 49 -9.74 11.10 -13.22
N ASN A 50 -9.81 12.01 -12.25
CA ASN A 50 -8.72 12.93 -11.89
C ASN A 50 -7.62 12.26 -11.05
N THR A 51 -7.96 11.30 -10.19
CA THR A 51 -7.01 10.68 -9.26
C THR A 51 -6.22 9.58 -9.95
N SER A 52 -4.90 9.74 -10.06
CA SER A 52 -4.00 8.75 -10.66
C SER A 52 -3.94 7.43 -9.89
N ILE A 53 -3.66 6.33 -10.60
CA ILE A 53 -3.54 4.96 -10.09
C ILE A 53 -2.09 4.51 -10.25
N ILE A 54 -1.49 4.12 -9.11
CA ILE A 54 -0.16 3.53 -9.05
C ILE A 54 -0.31 2.03 -8.86
N CYS A 55 0.33 1.23 -9.73
CA CYS A 55 0.33 -0.22 -9.62
C CYS A 55 1.75 -0.74 -9.38
N THR A 56 1.93 -1.58 -8.35
CA THR A 56 3.22 -2.25 -8.14
C THR A 56 3.34 -3.42 -9.11
N ILE A 57 4.43 -3.45 -9.88
CA ILE A 57 4.69 -4.50 -10.86
C ILE A 57 5.42 -5.66 -10.19
N GLY A 58 4.95 -6.87 -10.46
CA GLY A 58 5.51 -8.10 -9.93
C GLY A 58 5.24 -9.29 -10.85
N PRO A 59 5.48 -10.53 -10.39
CA PRO A 59 5.38 -11.72 -11.25
C PRO A 59 4.02 -11.89 -11.95
N ALA A 60 2.93 -11.50 -11.29
CA ALA A 60 1.57 -11.58 -11.84
C ALA A 60 1.26 -10.55 -12.95
N SER A 61 2.02 -9.45 -13.00
CA SER A 61 1.79 -8.30 -13.89
C SER A 61 2.97 -7.98 -14.79
N HIS A 62 3.97 -8.85 -14.87
CA HIS A 62 5.23 -8.59 -15.59
C HIS A 62 5.13 -8.70 -17.12
N SER A 63 4.13 -9.41 -17.64
CA SER A 63 4.01 -9.66 -19.08
C SER A 63 3.42 -8.47 -19.84
N VAL A 64 3.89 -8.24 -21.07
CA VAL A 64 3.40 -7.16 -21.94
C VAL A 64 1.87 -7.18 -22.12
N PRO A 65 1.21 -8.33 -22.40
CA PRO A 65 -0.25 -8.36 -22.54
C PRO A 65 -0.98 -7.94 -21.26
N LYS A 66 -0.48 -8.36 -20.09
CA LYS A 66 -1.08 -8.00 -18.81
C LYS A 66 -0.89 -6.51 -18.51
N LEU A 67 0.28 -5.97 -18.82
CA LEU A 67 0.54 -4.52 -18.69
C LEU A 67 -0.40 -3.72 -19.58
N GLN A 68 -0.64 -4.14 -20.83
CA GLN A 68 -1.61 -3.50 -21.71
C GLN A 68 -3.03 -3.51 -21.12
N GLU A 69 -3.47 -4.63 -20.53
CA GLU A 69 -4.75 -4.70 -19.81
C GLU A 69 -4.80 -3.72 -18.63
N MET A 70 -3.70 -3.60 -17.86
CA MET A 70 -3.61 -2.68 -16.73
C MET A 70 -3.66 -1.21 -17.18
N VAL A 71 -2.97 -0.85 -18.27
CA VAL A 71 -3.08 0.51 -18.85
C VAL A 71 -4.50 0.76 -19.34
N LYS A 72 -5.16 -0.24 -19.96
CA LYS A 72 -6.58 -0.15 -20.35
C LYS A 72 -7.51 0.08 -19.17
N ALA A 73 -7.24 -0.61 -18.06
CA ALA A 73 -7.99 -0.50 -16.81
C ALA A 73 -7.71 0.81 -16.03
N GLY A 74 -6.70 1.59 -16.40
CA GLY A 74 -6.45 2.92 -15.83
C GLY A 74 -5.15 3.08 -15.04
N MET A 75 -4.17 2.17 -15.16
CA MET A 75 -2.85 2.37 -14.57
C MET A 75 -2.14 3.58 -15.18
N ASP A 76 -1.74 4.54 -14.33
CA ASP A 76 -0.98 5.74 -14.75
C ASP A 76 0.50 5.66 -14.37
N ILE A 77 0.84 4.94 -13.30
CA ILE A 77 2.21 4.83 -12.78
C ILE A 77 2.52 3.38 -12.44
N ALA A 78 3.60 2.86 -13.02
CA ALA A 78 4.18 1.56 -12.68
C ALA A 78 5.23 1.73 -11.57
N ARG A 79 4.97 1.17 -10.39
CA ARG A 79 5.90 1.15 -9.24
C ARG A 79 6.74 -0.12 -9.26
N LEU A 80 8.07 0.05 -9.22
CA LEU A 80 9.05 -1.03 -9.09
C LEU A 80 9.60 -1.04 -7.67
N ASN A 81 9.29 -2.08 -6.91
CA ASN A 81 9.74 -2.20 -5.53
C ASN A 81 11.13 -2.86 -5.47
N PHE A 82 12.18 -2.09 -5.14
CA PHE A 82 13.56 -2.57 -5.07
C PHE A 82 13.88 -3.30 -3.77
N SER A 83 12.95 -3.39 -2.82
CA SER A 83 13.07 -4.31 -1.68
C SER A 83 13.12 -5.78 -2.11
N HIS A 84 12.72 -6.09 -3.35
CA HIS A 84 12.76 -7.42 -3.96
C HIS A 84 13.26 -7.36 -5.41
N GLY A 85 13.68 -8.51 -5.94
CA GLY A 85 14.11 -8.65 -7.34
C GLY A 85 15.55 -8.19 -7.60
N THR A 86 16.07 -8.57 -8.75
CA THR A 86 17.41 -8.19 -9.20
C THR A 86 17.35 -6.99 -10.14
N HIS A 87 18.49 -6.34 -10.40
CA HIS A 87 18.56 -5.27 -11.40
C HIS A 87 18.10 -5.75 -12.79
N GLN A 88 18.43 -7.00 -13.14
CA GLN A 88 18.00 -7.62 -14.40
C GLN A 88 16.47 -7.72 -14.48
N TYR A 89 15.83 -8.18 -13.41
CA TYR A 89 14.37 -8.27 -13.33
C TYR A 89 13.69 -6.90 -13.51
N HIS A 90 14.19 -5.87 -12.83
CA HIS A 90 13.66 -4.52 -12.95
C HIS A 90 13.92 -3.91 -14.33
N SER A 91 15.07 -4.19 -14.94
CA SER A 91 15.39 -3.77 -16.32
C SER A 91 14.41 -4.38 -17.33
N GLU A 92 14.13 -5.68 -17.21
CA GLU A 92 13.13 -6.37 -18.03
C GLU A 92 11.72 -5.82 -17.80
N SER A 93 11.37 -5.52 -16.55
CA SER A 93 10.09 -4.87 -16.21
C SER A 93 9.94 -3.52 -16.92
N ILE A 94 10.97 -2.66 -16.86
CA ILE A 94 10.98 -1.35 -17.52
C ILE A 94 10.79 -1.51 -19.03
N ARG A 95 11.51 -2.45 -19.65
CA ARG A 95 11.39 -2.75 -21.08
C ARG A 95 9.96 -3.16 -21.43
N ASN A 96 9.39 -4.10 -20.69
CA ASN A 96 8.04 -4.60 -20.94
C ASN A 96 6.97 -3.50 -20.74
N ILE A 97 7.14 -2.62 -19.75
CA ILE A 97 6.23 -1.47 -19.54
C ILE A 97 6.26 -0.54 -20.74
N ARG A 98 7.47 -0.16 -21.21
CA ARG A 98 7.62 0.71 -22.38
C ARG A 98 7.03 0.07 -23.62
N GLU A 99 7.34 -1.20 -23.86
CA GLU A 99 6.79 -1.97 -24.98
C GLU A 99 5.26 -2.03 -24.91
N ALA A 100 4.68 -2.29 -23.74
CA ALA A 100 3.22 -2.34 -23.56
C ALA A 100 2.55 -1.01 -23.91
N VAL A 101 3.12 0.13 -23.51
CA VAL A 101 2.58 1.47 -23.79
C VAL A 101 2.69 1.81 -25.26
N GLU A 102 3.86 1.59 -25.87
CA GLU A 102 4.12 1.96 -27.27
C GLU A 102 3.35 1.07 -28.27
N THR A 103 3.07 -0.19 -27.90
CA THR A 103 2.32 -1.13 -28.76
C THR A 103 0.81 -1.11 -28.52
N LEU A 104 0.33 -0.37 -27.51
CA LEU A 104 -1.08 -0.39 -27.12
C LEU A 104 -2.01 0.18 -28.20
N THR A 105 -1.59 1.28 -28.82
CA THR A 105 -2.35 2.00 -29.84
C THR A 105 -1.40 2.79 -30.73
N SER A 106 -1.69 2.83 -32.03
CA SER A 106 -0.98 3.70 -32.98
C SER A 106 -1.64 5.08 -33.12
N ASP A 107 -2.83 5.25 -32.54
CA ASP A 107 -3.55 6.52 -32.57
C ASP A 107 -3.08 7.42 -31.40
N PRO A 108 -2.48 8.59 -31.68
CA PRO A 108 -1.98 9.50 -30.66
C PRO A 108 -3.08 10.07 -29.77
N LEU A 109 -4.34 10.09 -30.21
CA LEU A 109 -5.47 10.56 -29.38
C LEU A 109 -5.82 9.60 -28.25
N TYR A 110 -5.50 8.32 -28.40
CA TYR A 110 -5.75 7.28 -27.39
C TYR A 110 -4.48 6.86 -26.64
N TYR A 111 -3.34 7.50 -26.93
CA TYR A 111 -2.10 7.25 -26.22
C TYR A 111 -2.24 7.64 -24.75
N ARG A 112 -1.86 6.72 -23.86
CA ARG A 112 -1.88 6.95 -22.41
C ARG A 112 -0.45 6.83 -21.88
N PRO A 113 0.19 7.95 -21.48
CA PRO A 113 1.52 7.88 -20.90
C PRO A 113 1.48 7.17 -19.56
N VAL A 114 2.48 6.33 -19.30
CA VAL A 114 2.67 5.64 -18.02
C VAL A 114 4.01 6.06 -17.43
N ALA A 115 3.99 6.62 -16.22
CA ALA A 115 5.23 6.92 -15.51
C ALA A 115 5.81 5.66 -14.85
N ILE A 116 7.12 5.62 -14.67
CA ILE A 116 7.80 4.54 -13.94
C ILE A 116 8.38 5.14 -12.67
N ALA A 117 7.96 4.61 -11.52
CA ALA A 117 8.44 5.00 -10.20
C ALA A 117 9.32 3.91 -9.61
N LEU A 118 10.53 4.27 -9.21
CA LEU A 118 11.44 3.40 -8.48
C LEU A 118 11.21 3.60 -6.97
N ASP A 119 10.83 2.53 -6.28
CA ASP A 119 10.71 2.55 -4.83
C ASP A 119 11.92 1.88 -4.19
N THR A 120 12.69 2.66 -3.43
CA THR A 120 13.93 2.23 -2.80
C THR A 120 13.66 1.36 -1.58
N LYS A 121 14.54 0.40 -1.31
CA LYS A 121 14.45 -0.45 -0.10
C LYS A 121 14.41 0.35 1.21
N GLY A 122 15.10 1.48 1.29
CA GLY A 122 15.23 2.26 2.54
C GLY A 122 15.98 1.51 3.65
N PRO A 123 16.03 2.07 4.87
CA PRO A 123 16.70 1.47 6.03
C PRO A 123 15.79 0.42 6.72
N GLU A 124 15.29 -0.55 5.96
CA GLU A 124 14.50 -1.66 6.50
C GLU A 124 15.36 -2.57 7.36
N ILE A 125 14.85 -2.93 8.55
CA ILE A 125 15.42 -4.00 9.39
C ILE A 125 14.70 -5.30 9.04
N ARG A 126 15.46 -6.36 8.75
CA ARG A 126 14.96 -7.66 8.31
C ARG A 126 15.46 -8.77 9.23
N THR A 127 14.64 -9.82 9.34
CA THR A 127 14.99 -11.03 10.05
C THR A 127 15.78 -12.00 9.16
N GLY A 128 16.48 -12.93 9.80
CA GLY A 128 17.21 -14.00 9.15
C GLY A 128 16.30 -15.09 8.58
N LEU A 129 16.91 -16.12 7.99
CA LEU A 129 16.19 -17.31 7.55
C LEU A 129 15.83 -18.19 8.74
N VAL A 130 14.65 -18.81 8.68
CA VAL A 130 14.20 -19.78 9.69
C VAL A 130 14.79 -21.14 9.34
N HIS A 131 15.67 -21.66 10.22
CA HIS A 131 16.43 -22.89 9.98
C HIS A 131 17.13 -22.97 8.60
N GLY A 132 17.60 -21.83 8.06
CA GLY A 132 18.21 -21.74 6.73
C GLY A 132 17.25 -21.91 5.55
N HIS A 133 15.94 -21.94 5.79
CA HIS A 133 14.93 -22.07 4.75
C HIS A 133 14.25 -20.72 4.46
N ALA A 134 14.11 -20.39 3.17
CA ALA A 134 13.42 -19.17 2.72
C ALA A 134 11.92 -19.17 3.04
N ASP A 135 11.30 -20.35 2.95
CA ASP A 135 9.88 -20.57 3.28
C ASP A 135 9.71 -21.15 4.70
N GLY A 136 10.75 -21.09 5.51
CA GLY A 136 10.69 -21.57 6.89
C GLY A 136 9.80 -20.65 7.72
N GLU A 137 8.88 -21.26 8.47
CA GLU A 137 8.04 -20.56 9.44
C GLU A 137 8.33 -21.12 10.83
N VAL A 138 8.31 -20.24 11.83
CA VAL A 138 8.39 -20.64 13.22
C VAL A 138 7.27 -20.00 14.00
N LYS A 139 6.68 -20.77 14.89
CA LYS A 139 5.59 -20.31 15.76
C LYS A 139 6.18 -19.71 17.03
N LEU A 140 5.87 -18.44 17.28
CA LEU A 140 6.23 -17.75 18.52
C LEU A 140 5.09 -17.90 19.55
N GLU A 141 5.41 -18.45 20.73
CA GLU A 141 4.43 -18.65 21.79
C GLU A 141 4.36 -17.46 22.74
N ARG A 142 3.14 -17.04 23.09
CA ARG A 142 2.93 -15.93 24.01
C ARG A 142 3.62 -16.17 25.35
N GLY A 143 4.32 -15.14 25.84
CA GLY A 143 5.04 -15.20 27.11
C GLY A 143 6.36 -15.95 27.03
N ALA A 144 6.69 -16.59 25.91
CA ALA A 144 8.01 -17.15 25.70
C ALA A 144 9.04 -16.02 25.56
N LEU A 145 10.24 -16.30 26.07
CA LEU A 145 11.41 -15.45 25.90
C LEU A 145 12.12 -15.85 24.61
N VAL A 146 12.43 -14.86 23.79
CA VAL A 146 13.18 -15.02 22.55
C VAL A 146 14.41 -14.13 22.62
N GLN A 147 15.54 -14.62 22.12
CA GLN A 147 16.77 -13.85 22.02
C GLN A 147 16.85 -13.19 20.64
N VAL A 148 17.05 -11.88 20.60
CA VAL A 148 17.41 -11.16 19.38
C VAL A 148 18.93 -11.09 19.28
N VAL A 149 19.44 -11.55 18.15
CA VAL A 149 20.87 -11.59 17.85
C VAL A 149 21.17 -10.83 16.56
N THR A 150 22.36 -10.22 16.48
CA THR A 150 22.80 -9.47 15.30
C THR A 150 24.13 -9.98 14.75
N GLY A 151 24.67 -11.08 15.31
CA GLY A 151 25.93 -11.67 14.86
C GLY A 151 25.77 -12.43 13.53
N GLU A 152 26.62 -12.15 12.55
CA GLU A 152 26.56 -12.77 11.20
C GLU A 152 26.61 -14.31 11.21
N ALA A 153 27.28 -14.92 12.19
CA ALA A 153 27.37 -16.37 12.32
C ALA A 153 26.01 -17.06 12.57
N GLU A 154 25.00 -16.30 12.98
CA GLU A 154 23.70 -16.81 13.42
C GLU A 154 22.57 -16.45 12.45
N ARG A 155 22.91 -15.87 11.30
CA ARG A 155 21.97 -15.33 10.30
C ARG A 155 20.89 -16.31 9.85
N ASP A 156 21.23 -17.59 9.74
CA ASP A 156 20.33 -18.64 9.25
C ASP A 156 19.81 -19.54 10.38
N GLY A 157 20.06 -19.17 11.65
CA GLY A 157 19.73 -19.95 12.84
C GLY A 157 18.44 -19.52 13.56
N THR A 158 17.49 -18.88 12.87
CA THR A 158 16.23 -18.47 13.51
C THR A 158 15.37 -19.71 13.78
N ASP A 159 15.00 -19.96 15.04
CA ASP A 159 14.36 -21.20 15.49
C ASP A 159 13.27 -21.01 16.57
N GLY A 160 12.82 -19.77 16.77
CA GLY A 160 11.73 -19.42 17.69
C GLY A 160 12.18 -19.19 19.13
N ALA A 161 13.33 -19.74 19.54
CA ALA A 161 14.04 -19.29 20.74
C ALA A 161 14.99 -18.13 20.40
N LYS A 162 15.47 -18.07 19.15
CA LYS A 162 16.34 -17.04 18.62
C LYS A 162 15.76 -16.41 17.35
N VAL A 163 15.95 -15.10 17.20
CA VAL A 163 15.65 -14.34 15.97
C VAL A 163 16.85 -13.47 15.62
N TRP A 164 17.42 -13.68 14.42
CA TRP A 164 18.47 -12.82 13.90
C TRP A 164 17.90 -11.57 13.23
N MET A 165 18.57 -10.42 13.37
CA MET A 165 18.24 -9.16 12.69
C MET A 165 19.46 -8.50 12.05
N ASP A 166 19.26 -7.87 10.88
CA ASP A 166 20.31 -7.22 10.08
C ASP A 166 20.70 -5.80 10.56
N TYR A 167 20.36 -5.42 11.80
CA TYR A 167 20.67 -4.11 12.37
C TYR A 167 21.61 -4.22 13.58
N PRO A 168 22.94 -4.13 13.39
CA PRO A 168 23.92 -4.32 14.47
C PRO A 168 23.83 -3.31 15.61
N SER A 169 23.29 -2.11 15.34
CA SER A 169 23.08 -1.06 16.36
C SER A 169 21.76 -1.22 17.10
N LEU A 170 21.01 -2.31 16.91
CA LEU A 170 19.76 -2.53 17.63
C LEU A 170 19.93 -2.44 19.15
N PRO A 171 20.92 -3.10 19.79
CA PRO A 171 21.06 -3.08 21.26
C PRO A 171 21.33 -1.70 21.85
N SER A 172 21.95 -0.79 21.09
CA SER A 172 22.20 0.58 21.53
C SER A 172 21.01 1.51 21.31
N CYS A 173 20.08 1.14 20.42
CA CYS A 173 18.92 1.96 20.07
C CYS A 173 17.62 1.56 20.78
N VAL A 174 17.57 0.39 21.44
CA VAL A 174 16.40 -0.04 22.21
C VAL A 174 16.65 0.06 23.71
N HIS A 175 15.62 0.47 24.45
CA HIS A 175 15.64 0.50 25.91
C HIS A 175 14.60 -0.45 26.51
N ILE A 176 14.75 -0.75 27.80
CA ILE A 176 13.75 -1.52 28.55
C ILE A 176 12.38 -0.87 28.37
N CYS A 177 11.34 -1.69 28.21
CA CYS A 177 9.96 -1.29 27.94
C CYS A 177 9.66 -0.77 26.53
N TYR A 178 10.60 -0.86 25.58
CA TYR A 178 10.29 -0.59 24.18
C TYR A 178 9.51 -1.76 23.56
N LEU A 179 8.65 -1.41 22.59
CA LEU A 179 7.92 -2.36 21.78
C LEU A 179 8.65 -2.53 20.45
N LEU A 180 9.05 -3.77 20.16
CA LEU A 180 9.58 -4.18 18.88
C LEU A 180 8.45 -4.84 18.10
N HIS A 181 8.18 -4.37 16.88
CA HIS A 181 7.17 -4.99 16.01
C HIS A 181 7.86 -5.85 14.97
N ILE A 182 7.51 -7.13 14.93
CA ILE A 182 8.01 -8.08 13.95
C ILE A 182 6.88 -8.46 13.00
N TYR A 183 7.22 -8.59 11.71
CA TYR A 183 6.37 -9.07 10.62
C TYR A 183 5.06 -8.28 10.43
N LYS A 184 5.00 -7.34 9.47
CA LYS A 184 3.77 -6.58 9.14
C LYS A 184 3.00 -6.03 10.36
N PHE A 185 3.68 -5.72 11.46
CA PHE A 185 3.06 -5.30 12.72
C PHE A 185 2.04 -6.30 13.31
N SER A 186 2.12 -7.58 12.96
CA SER A 186 1.24 -8.62 13.52
C SER A 186 1.70 -9.07 14.89
N GLU A 187 3.00 -9.04 15.16
CA GLU A 187 3.57 -9.49 16.43
C GLU A 187 4.22 -8.33 17.18
N ILE A 188 3.84 -8.19 18.45
CA ILE A 188 4.36 -7.15 19.35
C ILE A 188 5.25 -7.84 20.38
N ILE A 189 6.50 -7.41 20.46
CA ILE A 189 7.45 -8.01 21.39
C ILE A 189 7.97 -6.95 22.35
N PHE A 190 7.94 -7.26 23.64
CA PHE A 190 8.36 -6.37 24.70
C PHE A 190 9.84 -6.59 25.01
N VAL A 191 10.64 -5.53 24.95
CA VAL A 191 12.07 -5.60 25.23
C VAL A 191 12.29 -5.65 26.74
N ASN A 192 12.81 -6.78 27.24
CA ASN A 192 13.19 -6.96 28.65
C ASN A 192 14.69 -7.30 28.70
N ILE A 193 15.53 -6.30 29.00
CA ILE A 193 16.98 -6.47 28.96
C ILE A 193 17.44 -7.25 30.19
N GLY A 194 17.72 -8.54 30.01
CA GLY A 194 18.39 -9.39 31.00
C GLY A 194 19.77 -9.82 30.51
N LEU A 195 20.82 -9.13 30.98
CA LEU A 195 22.27 -9.43 30.83
C LEU A 195 22.85 -9.31 29.39
N PRO A 196 24.20 -9.26 29.25
CA PRO A 196 24.99 -8.05 28.96
C PRO A 196 24.64 -7.33 27.63
N LEU A 197 25.14 -6.11 27.44
CA LEU A 197 24.87 -5.13 26.36
C LEU A 197 24.91 -5.62 24.90
N THR A 198 25.24 -6.88 24.62
CA THR A 198 25.36 -7.46 23.28
C THR A 198 24.08 -8.16 22.80
N ASP A 199 23.27 -8.70 23.71
CA ASP A 199 22.11 -9.51 23.36
C ASP A 199 20.81 -8.95 23.96
N ILE A 200 19.72 -8.96 23.18
CA ILE A 200 18.43 -8.45 23.64
C ILE A 200 17.50 -9.64 23.87
N SER A 201 17.07 -9.83 25.12
CA SER A 201 15.95 -10.74 25.41
C SER A 201 14.62 -10.00 25.23
N ILE A 202 13.71 -10.61 24.50
CA ILE A 202 12.40 -10.06 24.18
C ILE A 202 11.31 -11.05 24.62
N MET A 203 10.24 -10.54 25.21
CA MET A 203 9.09 -11.35 25.63
C MET A 203 7.95 -11.15 24.63
N ILE A 204 7.44 -12.25 24.07
CA ILE A 204 6.34 -12.21 23.11
C ILE A 204 5.05 -11.79 23.84
N MET A 205 4.52 -10.65 23.42
CA MET A 205 3.27 -10.10 23.93
C MET A 205 2.19 -10.19 22.85
N ASP A 206 0.95 -10.29 23.28
CA ASP A 206 -0.17 -10.21 22.34
C ASP A 206 -0.33 -8.76 21.87
N LYS A 207 -0.76 -8.59 20.62
CA LYS A 207 -1.24 -7.30 20.13
C LYS A 207 -2.56 -7.04 20.83
N LYS A 208 -2.52 -6.39 21.99
CA LYS A 208 -3.73 -5.90 22.66
C LYS A 208 -4.52 -5.09 21.63
N ARG A 209 -5.70 -5.60 21.25
CA ARG A 209 -6.75 -4.81 20.62
C ARG A 209 -7.15 -3.66 21.53
#